data_AF-A0A923TDK8-F1
#
_entry.id   AF-A0A923TDK8-F1
#
_cell.length_a   1.000
_cell.length_b   1.000
_cell.length_c   1.000
_cell.angle_alpha   90.00
_cell.angle_beta   90.00
_cell.angle_gamma   90.00
#
_symmetry.space_group_name_H-M   'P 1'
#
loop_
_entity.id
_entity.type
_entity.pdbx_description
1 polymer ?
#
loop_
_entity_poly.entity_id
_entity_poly.type
_entity_poly.pdbx_seq_one_letter_code
_entity_poly.pdbx_strand_id
1 'polypeptide(L)'
;MPPRRLPLVLGLLLLLGILAWWLFPRPTSAPALSQLLNHKSKIPPAPPMPLAAKIENRESKIENPPPVSAAFELNSPRYDVAHDLVLLNDVFNNWRLDFPRTGNPFGGNSDITAALVGDNPLRLPYIPRSHPAINAAGELCDRWGTPFRFHALAGDRMELRSAGPDKKFGTPDDALLTPP
;
A
#
# COMPACT_ATOMS: atom_id res chain seq x y z
N MET A 1 -62.08 27.75 9.41
CA MET A 1 -61.13 27.38 10.48
C MET A 1 -59.86 26.83 9.81
N PRO A 2 -58.70 27.50 9.92
CA PRO A 2 -57.56 27.24 9.04
C PRO A 2 -56.62 26.16 9.60
N PRO A 3 -56.15 25.19 8.80
CA PRO A 3 -55.11 24.24 9.18
C PRO A 3 -53.73 24.85 8.86
N ARG A 4 -53.22 25.73 9.74
CA ARG A 4 -51.94 26.44 9.52
C ARG A 4 -50.82 26.06 10.49
N ARG A 5 -51.00 25.01 11.30
CA ARG A 5 -49.99 24.60 12.31
C ARG A 5 -49.22 23.32 11.96
N LEU A 6 -49.63 22.59 10.92
CA LEU A 6 -48.98 21.34 10.53
C LEU A 6 -47.53 21.48 9.98
N PRO A 7 -47.21 22.48 9.12
CA PRO A 7 -45.86 22.55 8.53
C PRO A 7 -44.79 23.04 9.53
N LEU A 8 -45.19 23.79 10.56
CA LEU A 8 -44.28 24.30 11.60
C LEU A 8 -43.82 23.18 12.56
N VAL A 9 -44.68 22.21 12.86
CA VAL A 9 -44.32 21.08 13.74
C VAL A 9 -43.37 20.10 13.03
N LEU A 10 -43.56 19.87 11.71
CA LEU A 10 -42.62 19.05 10.93
C LEU A 10 -41.23 19.69 10.80
N GLY A 11 -41.16 21.01 10.61
CA GLY A 11 -39.88 21.72 10.52
C GLY A 11 -39.06 21.64 11.82
N LEU A 12 -39.72 21.72 12.97
CA LEU A 12 -39.06 21.63 14.28
C LEU A 12 -38.52 20.21 14.56
N LEU A 13 -39.25 19.17 14.15
CA LEU A 13 -38.81 17.77 14.32
C LEU A 13 -37.60 17.42 13.44
N LEU A 14 -37.53 17.98 12.22
CA LEU A 14 -36.37 17.79 11.34
C LEU A 14 -35.11 18.46 11.88
N LEU A 15 -35.24 19.69 12.42
CA LEU A 15 -34.12 20.39 13.05
C LEU A 15 -33.59 19.68 14.30
N LEU A 16 -34.49 19.14 15.14
CA LEU A 16 -34.10 18.34 16.30
C LEU A 16 -33.41 17.02 15.91
N GLY A 17 -33.84 16.37 14.82
CA GLY A 17 -33.19 15.16 14.30
C GLY A 17 -31.77 15.42 13.79
N ILE A 18 -31.55 16.53 13.09
CA ILE A 18 -30.23 16.92 12.57
C ILE A 18 -29.29 17.33 13.72
N LEU A 19 -29.82 18.03 14.73
CA LEU A 19 -29.05 18.42 15.90
C LEU A 19 -28.65 17.19 16.74
N ALA A 20 -29.56 16.22 16.93
CA ALA A 20 -29.24 14.94 17.55
C ALA A 20 -28.15 14.17 16.77
N TRP A 21 -28.24 14.15 15.43
CA TRP A 21 -27.22 13.51 14.58
C TRP A 21 -25.82 14.12 14.74
N TRP A 22 -25.74 15.41 15.09
CA TRP A 22 -24.47 16.10 15.35
C TRP A 22 -23.94 15.93 16.78
N LEU A 23 -24.83 15.76 17.75
CA LEU A 23 -24.48 15.68 19.17
C LEU A 23 -24.26 14.25 19.69
N PHE A 24 -24.76 13.22 19.01
CA PHE A 24 -24.52 11.82 19.40
C PHE A 24 -23.25 11.26 18.71
N PRO A 25 -22.21 10.86 19.48
CA PRO A 25 -21.03 10.23 18.92
C PRO A 25 -21.40 8.94 18.20
N ARG A 26 -20.87 8.74 16.99
CA ARG A 26 -21.07 7.51 16.23
C ARG A 26 -20.55 6.34 17.07
N PRO A 27 -21.30 5.23 17.22
CA PRO A 27 -20.79 4.05 17.89
C PRO A 27 -19.54 3.59 17.16
N THR A 28 -18.39 3.74 17.82
CA THR A 28 -17.12 3.21 17.35
C THR A 28 -17.27 1.70 17.24
N SER A 29 -17.43 1.19 16.03
CA SER A 29 -17.17 -0.22 15.75
C SER A 29 -15.68 -0.45 16.01
N ALA A 30 -15.36 -0.99 17.19
CA ALA A 30 -14.03 -1.47 17.50
C ALA A 30 -13.62 -2.51 16.43
N PRO A 31 -12.39 -2.44 15.90
CA PRO A 31 -11.95 -3.37 14.88
C PRO A 31 -11.90 -4.79 15.44
N ALA A 32 -12.22 -5.75 14.57
CA ALA A 32 -12.32 -7.19 14.80
C ALA A 32 -10.99 -7.90 15.17
N LEU A 33 -10.14 -7.25 15.97
CA LEU A 33 -8.87 -7.80 16.45
C LEU A 33 -9.08 -8.95 17.45
N SER A 34 -10.23 -9.00 18.12
CA SER A 34 -10.54 -10.05 19.10
C SER A 34 -10.96 -11.39 18.46
N GLN A 35 -11.34 -11.41 17.17
CA GLN A 35 -11.74 -12.66 16.50
C GLN A 35 -10.59 -13.36 15.76
N LEU A 36 -9.53 -12.65 15.38
CA LEU A 36 -8.37 -13.25 14.71
C LEU A 36 -7.49 -14.09 15.65
N LEU A 37 -7.51 -13.78 16.96
CA LEU A 37 -6.73 -14.52 17.97
C LEU A 37 -7.40 -15.82 18.43
N ASN A 38 -8.66 -16.08 18.05
CA ASN A 38 -9.43 -17.23 18.52
C ASN A 38 -9.49 -18.40 17.53
N HIS A 39 -8.88 -18.28 16.35
CA HIS A 39 -8.69 -19.41 15.43
C HIS A 39 -7.34 -20.10 15.70
N LYS A 40 -7.18 -20.62 16.91
CA LYS A 40 -6.09 -21.51 17.29
C LYS A 40 -6.28 -22.82 16.54
N SER A 41 -5.67 -22.89 15.36
CA SER A 41 -5.68 -24.05 14.47
C SER A 41 -5.14 -25.29 15.21
N LYS A 42 -5.98 -26.32 15.30
CA LYS A 42 -5.71 -27.58 16.00
C LYS A 42 -4.99 -28.51 15.01
N ILE A 43 -3.66 -28.36 14.89
CA ILE A 43 -2.83 -29.26 14.07
C ILE A 43 -2.38 -30.43 14.96
N PRO A 44 -2.61 -31.70 14.57
CA PRO A 44 -2.10 -32.86 15.29
C PRO A 44 -0.56 -32.98 15.18
N PRO A 45 0.14 -33.53 16.17
CA PRO A 45 1.61 -33.58 16.18
C PRO A 45 2.14 -34.55 15.12
N ALA A 46 3.07 -34.08 14.29
CA ALA A 46 3.86 -34.92 13.39
C ALA A 46 4.94 -35.70 14.18
N PRO A 47 5.29 -36.94 13.76
CA PRO A 47 6.26 -37.79 14.45
C PRO A 47 7.69 -37.22 14.43
N PRO A 48 8.54 -37.52 15.43
CA PRO A 48 9.89 -36.98 15.48
C PRO A 48 10.79 -37.70 14.48
N MET A 49 11.46 -36.93 13.61
CA MET A 49 12.62 -37.39 12.83
C MET A 49 13.89 -36.67 13.30
N PRO A 50 15.07 -37.28 13.12
CA PRO A 50 16.19 -37.13 14.04
C PRO A 50 16.93 -35.80 13.92
N LEU A 51 17.30 -35.30 15.11
CA LEU A 51 18.22 -34.20 15.35
C LEU A 51 19.58 -34.43 14.67
N ALA A 52 20.17 -33.33 14.18
CA ALA A 52 21.57 -33.14 13.77
C ALA A 52 21.88 -33.18 12.26
N ALA A 53 21.30 -32.23 11.51
CA ALA A 53 22.05 -31.55 10.46
C ALA A 53 22.28 -30.10 10.90
N LYS A 54 23.47 -29.88 11.46
CA LYS A 54 24.21 -28.62 11.63
C LYS A 54 23.43 -27.37 11.18
N ILE A 55 22.77 -26.71 12.14
CA ILE A 55 22.34 -25.32 12.01
C ILE A 55 23.61 -24.49 12.06
N GLU A 56 24.28 -24.38 10.91
CA GLU A 56 25.31 -23.38 10.72
C GLU A 56 24.58 -22.05 10.62
N ASN A 57 24.80 -21.25 11.66
CA ASN A 57 24.36 -19.89 11.86
C ASN A 57 24.68 -19.02 10.63
N ARG A 58 23.84 -19.10 9.59
CA ARG A 58 23.65 -17.96 8.68
C ARG A 58 22.58 -17.10 9.33
N GLU A 59 23.04 -16.27 10.27
CA GLU A 59 22.44 -14.95 10.42
C GLU A 59 22.36 -14.34 9.02
N SER A 60 21.19 -14.47 8.40
CA SER A 60 20.81 -13.62 7.30
C SER A 60 20.68 -12.25 7.93
N LYS A 61 21.80 -11.55 7.99
CA LYS A 61 21.87 -10.11 8.10
C LYS A 61 20.91 -9.62 7.02
N ILE A 62 19.71 -9.23 7.43
CA ILE A 62 18.79 -8.43 6.60
C ILE A 62 19.47 -7.06 6.53
N GLU A 63 20.54 -7.01 5.76
CA GLU A 63 21.19 -5.78 5.35
C GLU A 63 20.22 -5.21 4.35
N ASN A 64 19.43 -4.20 4.75
CA ASN A 64 18.55 -3.48 3.84
C ASN A 64 19.38 -3.14 2.61
N PRO A 65 19.12 -3.80 1.46
CA PRO A 65 19.92 -3.56 0.27
C PRO A 65 19.74 -2.07 -0.05
N PRO A 66 20.80 -1.35 -0.45
CA PRO A 66 20.65 0.04 -0.87
C PRO A 66 19.48 0.12 -1.88
N PRO A 67 18.71 1.21 -1.91
CA PRO A 67 17.44 1.26 -2.65
C PRO A 67 17.55 0.80 -4.11
N VAL A 68 18.68 1.07 -4.75
CA VAL A 68 19.01 0.62 -6.11
C VAL A 68 19.00 -0.91 -6.25
N SER A 69 19.51 -1.64 -5.25
CA SER A 69 19.52 -3.11 -5.25
C SER A 69 18.15 -3.75 -5.03
N ALA A 70 17.28 -3.17 -4.21
CA ALA A 70 15.90 -3.65 -4.10
C ALA A 70 15.16 -3.44 -5.42
N ALA A 71 15.36 -2.30 -6.07
CA ALA A 71 14.72 -1.99 -7.34
C ALA A 71 15.17 -2.89 -8.51
N PHE A 72 16.38 -3.46 -8.48
CA PHE A 72 16.88 -4.34 -9.56
C PHE A 72 16.08 -5.64 -9.71
N GLU A 73 15.41 -6.11 -8.65
CA GLU A 73 14.62 -7.34 -8.69
C GLU A 73 13.15 -7.09 -9.08
N LEU A 74 12.75 -5.84 -9.28
CA LEU A 74 11.40 -5.48 -9.69
C LEU A 74 11.04 -6.15 -11.03
N ASN A 75 9.90 -6.84 -11.07
CA ASN A 75 9.41 -7.65 -12.19
C ASN A 75 10.32 -8.85 -12.54
N SER A 76 11.20 -9.27 -11.63
CA SER A 76 12.00 -10.49 -11.82
C SER A 76 11.08 -11.71 -11.99
N PRO A 77 11.36 -12.61 -12.97
CA PRO A 77 10.55 -13.81 -13.17
C PRO A 77 10.67 -14.82 -12.01
N ARG A 78 11.55 -14.56 -11.02
CA ARG A 78 11.72 -15.40 -9.83
C ARG A 78 10.62 -15.19 -8.78
N TYR A 79 9.95 -14.04 -8.79
CA TYR A 79 9.02 -13.63 -7.74
C TYR A 79 7.64 -13.31 -8.32
N ASP A 80 6.66 -13.09 -7.46
CA ASP A 80 5.29 -12.72 -7.82
C ASP A 80 5.03 -11.21 -7.66
N VAL A 81 3.84 -10.77 -8.08
CA VAL A 81 3.48 -9.35 -8.04
C VAL A 81 3.40 -8.81 -6.61
N ALA A 82 3.09 -9.67 -5.62
CA ALA A 82 3.09 -9.24 -4.22
C ALA A 82 4.51 -8.85 -3.76
N HIS A 83 5.52 -9.61 -4.19
CA HIS A 83 6.92 -9.25 -3.95
C HIS A 83 7.31 -7.92 -4.63
N ASP A 84 6.88 -7.69 -5.87
CA ASP A 84 7.14 -6.42 -6.57
C ASP A 84 6.59 -5.21 -5.78
N LEU A 85 5.38 -5.34 -5.22
CA LEU A 85 4.77 -4.28 -4.41
C LEU A 85 5.53 -4.03 -3.11
N VAL A 86 6.07 -5.09 -2.48
CA VAL A 86 6.93 -4.95 -1.29
C VAL A 86 8.23 -4.21 -1.64
N LEU A 87 8.90 -4.58 -2.75
CA LEU A 87 10.10 -3.88 -3.21
C LEU A 87 9.83 -2.40 -3.47
N LEU A 88 8.70 -2.06 -4.10
CA LEU A 88 8.31 -0.67 -4.30
C LEU A 88 8.06 0.05 -2.98
N ASN A 89 7.41 -0.60 -2.01
CA ASN A 89 7.23 -0.03 -0.68
C ASN A 89 8.57 0.23 0.02
N ASP A 90 9.56 -0.66 -0.15
CA ASP A 90 10.91 -0.47 0.38
C ASP A 90 11.66 0.67 -0.31
N VAL A 91 11.45 0.86 -1.61
CA VAL A 91 11.94 2.04 -2.33
C VAL A 91 11.37 3.33 -1.71
N PHE A 92 10.06 3.37 -1.42
CA PHE A 92 9.45 4.52 -0.76
C PHE A 92 9.89 4.67 0.72
N ASN A 93 10.12 3.57 1.44
CA ASN A 93 10.71 3.61 2.79
C ASN A 93 12.08 4.30 2.75
N ASN A 94 12.94 3.88 1.83
CA ASN A 94 14.28 4.44 1.67
C ASN A 94 14.23 5.92 1.24
N TRP A 95 13.32 6.29 0.33
CA TRP A 95 13.08 7.69 -0.02
C TRP A 95 12.80 8.54 1.23
N ARG A 96 11.95 8.07 2.14
CA ARG A 96 11.59 8.83 3.35
C ARG A 96 12.75 9.02 4.33
N LEU A 97 13.79 8.18 4.26
CA LEU A 97 15.01 8.39 5.06
C LEU A 97 15.79 9.62 4.60
N ASP A 98 15.83 9.87 3.29
CA ASP A 98 16.53 11.02 2.70
C ASP A 98 15.65 12.29 2.66
N PHE A 99 14.32 12.11 2.65
CA PHE A 99 13.32 13.17 2.52
C PHE A 99 12.28 13.21 3.68
N PRO A 100 12.71 13.26 4.96
CA PRO A 100 11.82 13.06 6.12
C PRO A 100 10.77 14.15 6.33
N ARG A 101 10.91 15.32 5.70
CA ARG A 101 10.00 16.47 5.87
C ARG A 101 9.00 16.66 4.73
N THR A 102 9.22 16.01 3.59
CA THR A 102 8.36 16.16 2.41
C THR A 102 7.45 14.96 2.21
N GLY A 103 7.81 13.80 2.76
CA GLY A 103 7.12 12.55 2.50
C GLY A 103 7.48 11.96 1.13
N ASN A 104 6.64 11.07 0.64
CA ASN A 104 6.75 10.40 -0.66
C ASN A 104 6.71 11.42 -1.81
N PRO A 105 7.30 11.07 -2.97
CA PRO A 105 7.09 11.85 -4.18
C PRO A 105 5.60 11.83 -4.54
N PHE A 106 5.14 12.90 -5.18
CA PHE A 106 3.74 13.11 -5.56
C PHE A 106 3.63 13.39 -7.06
N GLY A 107 2.41 13.28 -7.60
CA GLY A 107 2.12 13.48 -9.02
C GLY A 107 1.56 12.21 -9.67
N GLY A 108 1.61 12.17 -11.00
CA GLY A 108 1.29 10.97 -11.77
C GLY A 108 2.39 9.91 -11.67
N ASN A 109 2.18 8.77 -12.32
CA ASN A 109 3.18 7.70 -12.34
C ASN A 109 4.53 8.19 -12.90
N SER A 110 4.53 8.92 -14.01
CA SER A 110 5.75 9.44 -14.63
C SER A 110 6.48 10.47 -13.76
N ASP A 111 5.76 11.35 -13.05
CA ASP A 111 6.36 12.32 -12.11
C ASP A 111 7.07 11.60 -10.95
N ILE A 112 6.39 10.61 -10.37
CA ILE A 112 6.94 9.78 -9.30
C ILE A 112 8.14 8.98 -9.82
N THR A 113 8.05 8.41 -11.01
CA THR A 113 9.14 7.65 -11.63
C THR A 113 10.35 8.55 -11.89
N ALA A 114 10.15 9.76 -12.41
CA ALA A 114 11.21 10.76 -12.61
C ALA A 114 11.96 11.05 -11.29
N ALA A 115 11.21 11.30 -10.21
CA ALA A 115 11.77 11.49 -8.89
C ALA A 115 12.61 10.27 -8.43
N LEU A 116 12.09 9.06 -8.61
CA LEU A 116 12.75 7.81 -8.23
C LEU A 116 14.02 7.51 -9.06
N VAL A 117 14.11 7.98 -10.31
CA VAL A 117 15.32 7.79 -11.15
C VAL A 117 16.36 8.91 -11.00
N GLY A 118 16.18 9.81 -10.05
CA GLY A 118 17.16 10.85 -9.70
C GLY A 118 16.77 12.27 -10.08
N ASP A 119 15.56 12.52 -10.61
CA ASP A 119 15.03 13.88 -10.77
C ASP A 119 14.42 14.38 -9.45
N ASN A 120 15.23 14.29 -8.40
CA ASN A 120 14.95 14.76 -7.05
C ASN A 120 16.06 15.72 -6.57
N PRO A 121 15.85 16.50 -5.49
CA PRO A 121 16.81 17.50 -5.04
C PRO A 121 18.22 16.96 -4.73
N LEU A 122 18.33 15.69 -4.34
CA LEU A 122 19.61 15.05 -4.01
C LEU A 122 20.27 14.35 -5.20
N ARG A 123 19.60 14.30 -6.36
CA ARG A 123 20.05 13.55 -7.55
C ARG A 123 20.33 12.07 -7.26
N LEU A 124 19.68 11.51 -6.24
CA LEU A 124 19.87 10.11 -5.83
C LEU A 124 18.93 9.20 -6.62
N PRO A 125 19.43 8.27 -7.44
CA PRO A 125 18.58 7.27 -8.08
C PRO A 125 18.21 6.18 -7.06
N TYR A 126 16.92 5.95 -6.87
CA TYR A 126 16.38 4.79 -6.15
C TYR A 126 16.08 3.64 -7.11
N ILE A 127 15.76 3.96 -8.38
CA ILE A 127 15.59 3.02 -9.48
C ILE A 127 16.56 3.44 -10.60
N PRO A 128 17.30 2.52 -11.23
CA PRO A 128 18.11 2.87 -12.40
C PRO A 128 17.26 3.44 -13.53
N ARG A 129 17.69 4.54 -14.16
CA ARG A 129 16.96 5.14 -15.29
C ARG A 129 16.78 4.18 -16.48
N SER A 130 17.68 3.20 -16.61
CA SER A 130 17.63 2.14 -17.63
C SER A 130 16.83 0.90 -17.20
N HIS A 131 16.07 0.96 -16.10
CA HIS A 131 15.35 -0.20 -15.59
C HIS A 131 14.27 -0.65 -16.59
N PRO A 132 14.16 -1.96 -16.91
CA PRO A 132 13.24 -2.46 -17.94
C PRO A 132 11.76 -2.27 -17.61
N ALA A 133 11.43 -2.04 -16.33
CA ALA A 133 10.06 -1.70 -15.91
C ALA A 133 9.63 -0.28 -16.29
N ILE A 134 10.55 0.58 -16.76
CA ILE A 134 10.22 1.94 -17.17
C ILE A 134 9.87 1.93 -18.67
N ASN A 135 8.66 2.34 -19.01
CA ASN A 135 8.21 2.39 -20.40
C ASN A 135 8.73 3.66 -21.13
N ALA A 136 8.42 3.78 -22.43
CA ALA A 136 8.86 4.91 -23.25
C ALA A 136 8.24 6.27 -22.82
N ALA A 137 7.12 6.26 -22.08
CA ALA A 137 6.51 7.46 -21.52
C ALA A 137 7.13 7.87 -20.17
N GLY A 138 8.11 7.11 -19.67
CA GLY A 138 8.74 7.35 -18.38
C GLY A 138 7.92 6.85 -17.19
N GLU A 139 6.97 5.94 -17.41
CA GLU A 139 6.14 5.36 -16.36
C GLU A 139 6.71 4.03 -15.87
N LEU A 140 6.70 3.82 -14.55
CA LEU A 140 7.05 2.55 -13.92
C LEU A 140 5.87 1.57 -14.03
N CYS A 141 6.11 0.46 -14.72
CA CYS A 141 5.12 -0.54 -15.08
C CYS A 141 5.28 -1.83 -14.28
N ASP A 142 4.15 -2.51 -14.07
CA ASP A 142 4.10 -3.88 -13.56
C ASP A 142 4.69 -4.87 -14.56
N ARG A 143 4.81 -6.13 -14.12
CA ARG A 143 5.34 -7.25 -14.92
C ARG A 143 4.56 -7.55 -16.21
N TRP A 144 3.36 -6.99 -16.37
CA TRP A 144 2.54 -7.12 -17.59
C TRP A 144 2.60 -5.86 -18.47
N GLY A 145 3.39 -4.86 -18.08
CA GLY A 145 3.60 -3.63 -18.83
C GLY A 145 2.54 -2.57 -18.58
N THR A 146 1.71 -2.72 -17.55
CA THR A 146 0.72 -1.70 -17.16
C THR A 146 1.35 -0.76 -16.14
N PRO A 147 1.28 0.57 -16.30
CA PRO A 147 1.77 1.50 -15.28
C PRO A 147 1.16 1.22 -13.92
N PHE A 148 1.98 1.12 -12.87
CA PHE A 148 1.48 1.01 -11.50
C PHE A 148 0.59 2.21 -11.17
N ARG A 149 -0.44 1.99 -10.36
CA ARG A 149 -1.19 3.08 -9.73
C ARG A 149 -0.60 3.40 -8.38
N PHE A 150 -0.11 4.63 -8.26
CA PHE A 150 0.33 5.22 -7.00
C PHE A 150 -0.80 6.11 -6.47
N HIS A 151 -1.36 5.74 -5.33
CA HIS A 151 -2.42 6.52 -4.68
C HIS A 151 -1.95 7.00 -3.29
N ALA A 152 -1.68 8.29 -3.18
CA ALA A 152 -1.24 8.89 -1.93
C ALA A 152 -2.42 8.95 -0.93
N LEU A 153 -2.34 8.14 0.12
CA LEU A 153 -3.28 8.14 1.24
C LEU A 153 -2.90 9.20 2.29
N ALA A 154 -1.60 9.47 2.43
CA ALA A 154 -1.01 10.52 3.24
C ALA A 154 0.36 10.89 2.65
N GLY A 155 1.03 11.90 3.23
CA GLY A 155 2.37 12.30 2.79
C GLY A 155 3.39 11.16 2.80
N ASP A 156 3.30 10.23 3.76
CA ASP A 156 4.19 9.09 3.94
C ASP A 156 3.58 7.74 3.54
N ARG A 157 2.28 7.68 3.23
CA ARG A 157 1.57 6.44 2.89
C ARG A 157 1.08 6.45 1.45
N MET A 158 1.62 5.52 0.66
CA MET A 158 1.28 5.31 -0.74
C MET A 158 0.64 3.93 -0.91
N GLU A 159 -0.62 3.88 -1.33
CA GLU A 159 -1.20 2.63 -1.84
C GLU A 159 -0.59 2.34 -3.22
N LEU A 160 -0.15 1.09 -3.39
CA LEU A 160 0.47 0.59 -4.60
C LEU A 160 -0.45 -0.45 -5.24
N ARG A 161 -0.74 -0.28 -6.53
CA ARG A 161 -1.61 -1.21 -7.26
C ARG A 161 -1.03 -1.59 -8.61
N SER A 162 -1.02 -2.89 -8.87
CA SER A 162 -0.78 -3.49 -10.19
C SER A 162 -2.11 -3.89 -10.82
N ALA A 163 -2.23 -3.74 -12.14
CA ALA A 163 -3.46 -4.07 -12.88
C ALA A 163 -3.60 -5.56 -13.18
N GLY A 164 -2.58 -6.37 -12.85
CA GLY A 164 -2.65 -7.80 -13.03
C GLY A 164 -2.46 -8.25 -14.49
N PRO A 165 -2.51 -9.57 -14.75
CA PRO A 165 -2.40 -10.13 -16.09
C PRO A 165 -3.39 -9.57 -17.11
N ASP A 166 -4.59 -9.18 -16.69
CA ASP A 166 -5.64 -8.70 -17.60
C ASP A 166 -5.48 -7.22 -18.01
N LYS A 167 -4.56 -6.52 -17.33
CA LYS A 167 -4.17 -5.12 -17.55
C LYS A 167 -5.29 -4.12 -17.34
N LYS A 168 -6.28 -4.44 -16.50
CA LYS A 168 -7.42 -3.58 -16.20
C LYS A 168 -7.56 -3.40 -14.70
N PHE A 169 -7.49 -2.16 -14.25
CA PHE A 169 -7.78 -1.87 -12.85
C PHE A 169 -9.24 -2.13 -12.49
N GLY A 170 -9.46 -2.57 -11.25
CA GLY A 170 -10.79 -2.79 -10.68
C GLY A 170 -11.32 -4.21 -10.91
N THR A 171 -10.45 -5.14 -11.29
CA THR A 171 -10.76 -6.56 -11.50
C THR A 171 -10.22 -7.40 -10.34
N PRO A 172 -10.63 -8.69 -10.22
CA PRO A 172 -10.15 -9.56 -9.16
C PRO A 172 -8.66 -9.92 -9.20
N ASP A 173 -7.96 -9.69 -10.32
CA ASP A 173 -6.53 -9.97 -10.48
C ASP A 173 -5.64 -8.77 -10.14
N ASP A 174 -6.22 -7.62 -9.81
CA ASP A 174 -5.48 -6.50 -9.22
C ASP A 174 -4.70 -6.97 -7.99
N ALA A 175 -3.41 -6.64 -7.93
CA ALA A 175 -2.61 -6.79 -6.72
C ALA A 175 -2.50 -5.44 -6.03
N LEU A 176 -2.71 -5.44 -4.71
CA LEU A 176 -2.77 -4.23 -3.89
C LEU A 176 -1.86 -4.36 -2.67
N LEU A 177 -1.11 -3.31 -2.39
CA LEU A 177 -0.43 -3.12 -1.11
C LEU A 177 -0.77 -1.76 -0.54
N THR A 178 -1.37 -1.77 0.65
CA THR A 178 -1.66 -0.58 1.45
C THR A 178 -0.78 -0.61 2.70
N PRO A 179 0.23 0.27 2.81
CA PRO A 179 1.05 0.37 4.02
C PRO A 179 0.19 0.76 5.23
N PRO A 180 0.56 0.32 6.45
CA PRO A 180 -0.18 0.64 7.68
C PRO A 180 -0.27 2.16 7.96
#